data_AF-A0A1W2LPA2-F1
#
_entry.id   AF-A0A1W2LPA2-F1
#
_cell.length_a   1.000
_cell.length_b   1.000
_cell.length_c   1.000
_cell.angle_alpha   90.00
_cell.angle_beta   90.00
_cell.angle_gamma   90.00
#
_symmetry.space_group_name_H-M   'P 1'
#
loop_
_entity.id
_entity.type
_entity.pdbx_description
1 polymer ?
#
loop_
_entity_poly.entity_id
_entity_poly.type
_entity_poly.pdbx_seq_one_letter_code
_entity_poly.pdbx_strand_id
1 'polypeptide(L)'
;MKHTGIVRTTAITGVVAALSLAAVVPALASAPSVDPVTTVADLDGDGEIETVTAQLTGPGDQVVSATVHGTFTSIHLGADSSVPLEAPRVTDLNGDGRAELIVTQSVGANTTFFTALHYDGRNLAQVVGNDDKPLSVAEGGGVAAHLGYQCTPLDGGGRTFETVAAEADDVGA
;
A
#
# COMPACT_ATOMS: atom_id res chain seq x y z
N MET A 1 -5.80 30.24 56.03
CA MET A 1 -5.04 31.41 55.59
C MET A 1 -5.83 32.06 54.46
N LYS A 2 -6.27 33.31 54.68
CA LYS A 2 -7.00 34.13 53.70
C LYS A 2 -5.98 34.86 52.84
N HIS A 3 -6.14 34.87 51.52
CA HIS A 3 -5.77 36.05 50.72
C HIS A 3 -6.82 36.30 49.63
N THR A 4 -7.55 37.38 49.87
CA THR A 4 -8.45 38.08 48.96
C THR A 4 -7.62 38.90 47.98
N GLY A 5 -8.05 38.99 46.71
CA GLY A 5 -7.49 39.92 45.73
C GLY A 5 -8.47 40.17 44.57
N ILE A 6 -8.88 41.42 44.41
CA ILE A 6 -10.02 41.92 43.63
C ILE A 6 -9.61 42.37 42.21
N VAL A 7 -10.46 41.99 41.24
CA VAL A 7 -10.94 42.67 39.99
C VAL A 7 -10.08 43.76 39.34
N ARG A 8 -9.87 43.63 38.02
CA ARG A 8 -9.96 44.77 37.07
C ARG A 8 -10.60 44.38 35.75
N THR A 9 -11.81 44.88 35.54
CA THR A 9 -12.53 44.98 34.26
C THR A 9 -11.92 46.11 33.44
N THR A 10 -11.58 45.86 32.18
CA THR A 10 -11.35 46.93 31.20
C THR A 10 -12.24 46.66 29.99
N ALA A 11 -13.26 47.50 29.84
CA ALA A 11 -14.00 47.61 28.59
C ALA A 11 -13.17 48.42 27.59
N ILE A 12 -13.02 47.91 26.37
CA ILE A 12 -12.57 48.72 25.23
C ILE A 12 -13.67 48.61 24.17
N THR A 13 -14.48 49.66 24.11
CA THR A 13 -15.36 49.95 22.98
C THR A 13 -14.47 50.41 21.83
N GLY A 14 -14.29 49.57 20.81
CA GLY A 14 -13.57 49.91 19.60
C GLY A 14 -14.37 49.45 18.39
N VAL A 15 -15.13 50.38 17.80
CA VAL A 15 -15.72 50.19 16.47
C VAL A 15 -14.57 50.25 15.47
N VAL A 16 -14.27 49.12 14.84
CA VAL A 16 -13.46 49.09 13.61
C VAL A 16 -14.35 48.52 12.52
N ALA A 17 -14.46 49.27 11.44
CA ALA A 17 -15.24 48.94 10.26
C ALA A 17 -14.99 47.48 9.81
N ALA A 18 -16.04 46.68 9.76
CA ALA A 18 -15.99 45.38 9.12
C ALA A 18 -15.84 45.58 7.61
N LEU A 19 -14.60 45.64 7.13
CA LEU A 19 -14.31 45.21 5.77
C LEU A 19 -14.51 43.69 5.79
N SER A 20 -15.67 43.26 5.30
CA SER A 20 -15.95 41.86 5.02
C SER A 20 -14.97 41.36 3.97
N LEU A 21 -13.83 40.82 4.41
CA LEU A 21 -13.04 39.92 3.60
C LEU A 21 -13.75 38.57 3.68
N ALA A 22 -14.63 38.30 2.72
CA ALA A 22 -15.06 36.94 2.46
C ALA A 22 -13.80 36.16 2.04
N ALA A 23 -13.16 35.51 3.01
CA ALA A 23 -12.18 34.50 2.69
C ALA A 23 -12.94 33.37 2.00
N VAL A 24 -12.88 33.35 0.67
CA VAL A 24 -13.23 32.16 -0.10
C VAL A 24 -12.19 31.13 0.31
N VAL A 25 -12.53 30.29 1.28
CA VAL A 25 -11.76 29.07 1.53
C VAL A 25 -12.09 28.18 0.33
N PRO A 26 -11.15 27.91 -0.60
CA PRO A 26 -11.43 26.93 -1.63
C PRO A 26 -11.71 25.62 -0.90
N ALA A 27 -12.92 25.09 -1.07
CA ALA A 27 -13.20 23.71 -0.70
C ALA A 27 -12.27 22.84 -1.54
N LEU A 28 -11.21 22.34 -0.93
CA LEU A 28 -10.43 21.26 -1.52
C LEU A 28 -11.40 20.11 -1.67
N ALA A 29 -11.82 19.83 -2.90
CA ALA A 29 -12.58 18.63 -3.20
C ALA A 29 -11.70 17.45 -2.76
N SER A 30 -12.12 16.75 -1.71
CA SER A 30 -11.53 15.43 -1.41
C SER A 30 -11.81 14.56 -2.63
N ALA A 31 -10.76 14.00 -3.23
CA ALA A 31 -10.92 12.92 -4.20
C ALA A 31 -11.84 11.86 -3.57
N PRO A 32 -12.67 11.14 -4.37
CA PRO A 32 -13.48 10.04 -3.83
C PRO A 32 -12.54 9.10 -3.06
N SER A 33 -12.72 9.04 -1.74
CA SER A 33 -11.92 8.16 -0.89
C SER A 33 -12.39 6.75 -1.16
N VAL A 34 -11.61 5.99 -1.92
CA VAL A 34 -11.76 4.54 -1.94
C VAL A 34 -11.38 4.05 -0.54
N ASP A 35 -12.24 3.26 0.08
CA ASP A 35 -11.96 2.70 1.40
C ASP A 35 -10.64 1.91 1.35
N PRO A 36 -9.77 2.06 2.37
CA PRO A 36 -8.57 1.26 2.45
C PRO A 36 -8.89 -0.23 2.42
N VAL A 37 -8.07 -0.99 1.72
CA VAL A 37 -8.15 -2.45 1.68
C VAL A 37 -7.07 -3.03 2.59
N THR A 38 -7.39 -4.12 3.27
CA THR A 38 -6.50 -4.74 4.26
C THR A 38 -6.23 -6.19 3.91
N THR A 39 -5.03 -6.65 4.28
CA THR A 39 -4.61 -8.04 4.28
C THR A 39 -3.76 -8.30 5.53
N VAL A 40 -3.33 -9.55 5.71
CA VAL A 40 -2.49 -9.95 6.83
C VAL A 40 -1.33 -10.82 6.35
N ALA A 41 -0.15 -10.67 6.95
CA ALA A 41 1.07 -11.35 6.55
C ALA A 41 2.04 -11.47 7.73
N ASP A 42 2.83 -12.55 7.78
CA ASP A 42 4.03 -12.65 8.63
C ASP A 42 5.20 -12.00 7.88
N LEU A 43 5.40 -10.70 8.09
CA LEU A 43 6.33 -9.87 7.32
C LEU A 43 7.78 -10.01 7.81
N ASP A 44 7.98 -10.34 9.09
CA ASP A 44 9.30 -10.42 9.70
C ASP A 44 9.76 -11.85 10.01
N GLY A 45 8.88 -12.84 9.84
CA GLY A 45 9.17 -14.27 9.92
C GLY A 45 9.21 -14.81 11.35
N ASP A 46 8.61 -14.10 12.31
CA ASP A 46 8.58 -14.52 13.71
C ASP A 46 7.36 -15.38 14.06
N GLY A 47 6.42 -15.54 13.12
CA GLY A 47 5.19 -16.31 13.26
C GLY A 47 4.01 -15.52 13.87
N GLU A 48 4.21 -14.27 14.26
CA GLU A 48 3.14 -13.30 14.49
C GLU A 48 2.63 -12.75 13.14
N ILE A 49 1.42 -12.19 13.16
CA ILE A 49 0.74 -11.78 11.93
C ILE A 49 0.52 -10.27 11.97
N GLU A 50 1.09 -9.58 10.99
CA GLU A 50 0.97 -8.14 10.83
C GLU A 50 -0.22 -7.78 9.93
N THR A 51 -0.84 -6.64 10.23
CA THR A 51 -1.85 -6.05 9.35
C THR A 51 -1.18 -5.18 8.31
N VAL A 52 -1.57 -5.36 7.06
CA VAL A 52 -1.13 -4.56 5.92
C VAL A 52 -2.34 -3.82 5.35
N THR A 53 -2.20 -2.53 5.09
CA THR A 53 -3.24 -1.67 4.53
C THR A 53 -2.74 -1.01 3.26
N ALA A 54 -3.49 -1.12 2.17
CA ALA A 54 -3.30 -0.31 0.97
C ALA A 54 -4.41 0.74 0.87
N GLN A 55 -4.05 1.95 0.47
CA GLN A 55 -4.97 3.07 0.33
C GLN A 55 -4.56 3.96 -0.85
N LEU A 56 -5.53 4.44 -1.63
CA LEU A 56 -5.27 5.49 -2.60
C LEU A 56 -5.06 6.83 -1.88
N THR A 57 -4.01 7.56 -2.23
CA THR A 57 -3.72 8.90 -1.67
C THR A 57 -3.94 10.03 -2.66
N GLY A 58 -4.15 9.71 -3.94
CA GLY A 58 -4.44 10.67 -4.99
C GLY A 58 -4.69 10.00 -6.34
N PRO A 59 -5.00 10.78 -7.40
CA PRO A 59 -5.09 10.27 -8.75
C PRO A 59 -3.71 9.80 -9.22
N GLY A 60 -3.47 8.50 -9.09
CA GLY A 60 -2.22 7.89 -9.54
C GLY A 60 -1.26 7.46 -8.42
N ASP A 61 -1.66 7.58 -7.15
CA ASP A 61 -0.81 7.27 -6.00
C ASP A 61 -1.53 6.38 -4.99
N GLN A 62 -0.78 5.44 -4.43
CA GLN A 62 -1.22 4.64 -3.29
C GLN A 62 -0.13 4.58 -2.21
N VAL A 63 -0.56 4.30 -0.99
CA VAL A 63 0.31 3.98 0.13
C VAL A 63 0.00 2.57 0.58
N VAL A 64 1.06 1.76 0.73
CA VAL A 64 1.00 0.50 1.46
C VAL A 64 1.66 0.70 2.81
N SER A 65 0.98 0.29 3.88
CA SER A 65 1.46 0.43 5.25
C SER A 65 1.29 -0.86 6.03
N ALA A 66 2.15 -1.05 7.03
CA ALA A 66 2.11 -2.18 7.94
C ALA A 66 2.47 -1.74 9.36
N THR A 67 2.07 -2.54 10.35
CA THR A 67 2.55 -2.38 11.73
C THR A 67 3.22 -3.66 12.18
N VAL A 68 4.53 -3.61 12.35
CA VAL A 68 5.38 -4.74 12.76
C VAL A 68 5.83 -4.49 14.21
N HIS A 69 5.46 -5.37 15.14
CA HIS A 69 5.71 -5.20 16.59
C HIS A 69 5.35 -3.82 17.16
N GLY A 70 4.22 -3.26 16.71
CA GLY A 70 3.76 -1.93 17.11
C GLY A 70 4.50 -0.77 16.44
N THR A 71 5.45 -1.03 15.55
CA THR A 71 6.15 -0.03 14.75
C THR A 71 5.45 0.13 13.40
N PHE A 72 4.94 1.32 13.13
CA PHE A 72 4.33 1.65 11.85
C PHE A 72 5.39 1.88 10.78
N THR A 73 5.16 1.34 9.58
CA THR A 73 5.93 1.61 8.38
C THR A 73 5.02 1.76 7.16
N SER A 74 5.46 2.53 6.17
CA SER A 74 4.70 2.76 4.94
C SER A 74 5.61 3.10 3.77
N ILE A 75 5.14 2.78 2.56
CA ILE A 75 5.78 3.16 1.30
C ILE A 75 4.75 3.76 0.35
N HIS A 76 5.15 4.83 -0.34
CA HIS A 76 4.38 5.42 -1.44
C HIS A 76 4.73 4.73 -2.76
N LEU A 77 3.71 4.40 -3.53
CA LEU A 77 3.85 3.75 -4.83
C LEU A 77 2.96 4.46 -5.86
N GLY A 78 3.36 4.34 -7.12
CA GLY A 78 2.46 4.65 -8.23
C GLY A 78 1.26 3.69 -8.22
N ALA A 79 0.12 4.22 -8.64
CA ALA A 79 -1.09 3.47 -8.89
C ALA A 79 -1.69 3.94 -10.21
N ASP A 80 -2.41 3.07 -10.90
CA ASP A 80 -3.19 3.44 -12.06
C ASP A 80 -4.65 3.60 -11.64
N SER A 81 -5.18 4.81 -11.80
CA SER A 81 -6.57 5.12 -11.45
C SER A 81 -7.62 4.31 -12.21
N SER A 82 -7.24 3.63 -13.30
CA SER A 82 -8.11 2.74 -14.07
C SER A 82 -8.22 1.34 -13.46
N VAL A 83 -7.39 1.02 -12.47
CA VAL A 83 -7.41 -0.27 -11.76
C VAL A 83 -8.06 -0.06 -10.38
N PRO A 84 -9.03 -0.91 -9.99
CA PRO A 84 -9.54 -0.91 -8.63
C PRO A 84 -8.41 -1.11 -7.61
N LEU A 85 -8.52 -0.46 -6.45
CA LEU A 85 -7.61 -0.73 -5.34
C LEU A 85 -7.81 -2.17 -4.87
N GLU A 86 -6.75 -2.97 -4.89
CA GLU A 86 -6.74 -4.36 -4.47
C GLU A 86 -5.89 -4.54 -3.21
N ALA A 87 -6.31 -5.46 -2.34
CA ALA A 87 -5.48 -5.85 -1.20
C ALA A 87 -4.18 -6.49 -1.71
N PRO A 88 -3.00 -6.19 -1.10
CA PRO A 88 -1.77 -6.85 -1.49
C PRO A 88 -1.88 -8.37 -1.40
N ARG A 89 -1.35 -9.08 -2.40
CA ARG A 89 -1.24 -10.54 -2.33
C ARG A 89 -0.04 -10.91 -1.48
N VAL A 90 -0.16 -11.95 -0.66
CA VAL A 90 0.84 -12.32 0.34
C VAL A 90 1.45 -13.67 -0.03
N THR A 91 2.78 -13.71 -0.13
CA THR A 91 3.51 -14.96 -0.42
C THR A 91 4.99 -14.80 -0.06
N ASP A 92 5.63 -15.87 0.43
CA ASP A 92 7.09 -15.95 0.57
C ASP A 92 7.69 -16.20 -0.83
N LEU A 93 8.10 -15.12 -1.50
CA LEU A 93 8.61 -15.14 -2.87
C LEU A 93 10.04 -15.63 -2.94
N ASN A 94 10.80 -15.42 -1.88
CA ASN A 94 12.24 -15.66 -1.87
C ASN A 94 12.62 -16.92 -1.07
N GLY A 95 11.68 -17.54 -0.37
CA GLY A 95 11.82 -18.77 0.41
C GLY A 95 12.64 -18.59 1.68
N ASP A 96 12.61 -17.42 2.32
CA ASP A 96 13.33 -17.14 3.56
C ASP A 96 12.46 -17.16 4.82
N GLY A 97 11.18 -17.50 4.68
CA GLY A 97 10.22 -17.58 5.78
C GLY A 97 9.57 -16.24 6.12
N ARG A 98 9.90 -15.14 5.42
CA ARG A 98 9.19 -13.85 5.54
C ARG A 98 8.31 -13.64 4.33
N ALA A 99 7.11 -13.11 4.54
CA ALA A 99 6.22 -12.84 3.43
C ALA A 99 6.59 -11.55 2.68
N GLU A 100 6.54 -11.62 1.36
CA GLU A 100 6.49 -10.45 0.49
C GLU A 100 5.04 -10.09 0.11
N LEU A 101 4.87 -8.84 -0.30
CA LEU A 101 3.60 -8.26 -0.71
C LEU A 101 3.63 -7.94 -2.20
N ILE A 102 2.74 -8.55 -2.98
CA ILE A 102 2.55 -8.21 -4.40
C ILE A 102 1.46 -7.15 -4.51
N VAL A 103 1.82 -6.02 -5.10
CA VAL A 103 0.99 -4.80 -5.14
C VAL A 103 0.75 -4.39 -6.59
N THR A 104 -0.52 -4.21 -6.95
CA THR A 104 -0.95 -3.77 -8.27
C THR A 104 -0.48 -2.33 -8.53
N GLN A 105 0.21 -2.09 -9.65
CA GLN A 105 0.67 -0.76 -10.04
C GLN A 105 -0.12 -0.19 -11.21
N SER A 106 -0.32 -0.97 -12.27
CA SER A 106 -0.96 -0.46 -13.49
C SER A 106 -1.59 -1.54 -14.35
N VAL A 107 -2.38 -1.10 -15.34
CA VAL A 107 -2.94 -1.99 -16.36
C VAL A 107 -2.56 -1.53 -17.75
N GLY A 108 -2.27 -2.48 -18.63
CA GLY A 108 -2.06 -2.30 -20.06
C GLY A 108 -3.09 -3.10 -20.86
N ALA A 109 -2.79 -3.36 -22.14
CA ALA A 109 -3.66 -4.19 -22.97
C ALA A 109 -3.66 -5.65 -22.45
N ASN A 110 -4.76 -6.06 -21.80
CA ASN A 110 -4.98 -7.40 -21.23
C ASN A 110 -3.88 -7.87 -20.27
N THR A 111 -3.18 -6.94 -19.62
CA THR A 111 -2.05 -7.22 -18.74
C THR A 111 -2.10 -6.28 -17.55
N THR A 112 -1.99 -6.81 -16.35
CA THR A 112 -1.83 -6.05 -15.11
C THR A 112 -0.38 -6.14 -14.65
N PHE A 113 0.19 -5.03 -14.23
CA PHE A 113 1.57 -4.95 -13.75
C PHE A 113 1.58 -4.76 -12.24
N PHE A 114 2.45 -5.52 -11.59
CA PHE A 114 2.62 -5.53 -10.14
C PHE A 114 4.06 -5.19 -9.78
N THR A 115 4.26 -4.74 -8.55
CA THR A 115 5.56 -4.73 -7.87
C THR A 115 5.51 -5.67 -6.66
N ALA A 116 6.67 -5.98 -6.09
CA ALA A 116 6.77 -6.70 -4.84
C ALA A 116 7.40 -5.80 -3.77
N LEU A 117 6.92 -5.91 -2.54
CA LEU A 117 7.49 -5.29 -1.37
C LEU A 117 7.98 -6.35 -0.39
N HIS A 118 9.02 -6.01 0.37
CA HIS A 118 9.47 -6.79 1.53
C HIS A 118 9.65 -5.87 2.73
N TYR A 119 9.63 -6.45 3.94
CA TYR A 119 10.07 -5.77 5.14
C TYR A 119 11.57 -5.99 5.34
N ASP A 120 12.34 -4.90 5.38
CA ASP A 120 13.81 -4.94 5.51
C ASP A 120 14.31 -5.06 6.97
N GLY A 121 13.39 -5.31 7.91
CA GLY A 121 13.63 -5.27 9.35
C GLY A 121 13.36 -3.91 10.00
N ARG A 122 13.02 -2.88 9.19
CA ARG A 122 12.61 -1.55 9.67
C ARG A 122 11.49 -0.94 8.85
N ASN A 123 11.57 -1.08 7.53
CA ASN A 123 10.66 -0.46 6.59
C ASN A 123 10.14 -1.43 5.54
N LEU A 124 8.96 -1.13 5.00
CA LEU A 124 8.57 -1.64 3.70
C LEU A 124 9.46 -1.02 2.62
N ALA A 125 10.02 -1.86 1.78
CA ALA A 125 10.82 -1.46 0.62
C ALA A 125 10.37 -2.25 -0.61
N GLN A 126 10.63 -1.71 -1.81
CA GLN A 126 10.43 -2.48 -3.03
C GLN A 126 11.52 -3.55 -3.15
N VAL A 127 11.12 -4.78 -3.49
CA VAL A 127 12.07 -5.80 -3.91
C VAL A 127 12.72 -5.31 -5.20
N VAL A 128 14.05 -5.31 -5.25
CA VAL A 128 14.82 -4.88 -6.41
C VAL A 128 15.53 -6.06 -7.07
N GLY A 129 15.62 -6.01 -8.40
CA GLY A 129 16.44 -6.94 -9.18
C GLY A 129 17.93 -6.61 -9.10
N ASN A 130 18.74 -7.44 -9.75
CA ASN A 130 20.20 -7.24 -9.84
C ASN A 130 20.61 -5.97 -10.62
N ASP A 131 19.67 -5.32 -11.31
CA ASP A 131 19.85 -4.06 -12.03
C ASP A 131 19.40 -2.84 -11.20
N ASP A 132 19.20 -3.01 -9.89
CA ASP A 132 18.74 -2.00 -8.93
C ASP A 132 17.37 -1.40 -9.28
N LYS A 133 16.58 -2.07 -10.12
CA LYS A 133 15.21 -1.67 -10.45
C LYS A 133 14.21 -2.45 -9.61
N PRO A 134 13.09 -1.83 -9.24
CA PRO A 134 11.99 -2.55 -8.61
C PRO A 134 11.54 -3.73 -9.47
N LEU A 135 11.29 -4.86 -8.82
CA LEU A 135 10.67 -6.01 -9.45
C LEU A 135 9.34 -5.59 -10.07
N SER A 136 9.16 -5.94 -11.34
CA SER A 136 7.91 -5.77 -12.06
C SER A 136 7.45 -7.11 -12.58
N VAL A 137 6.24 -7.50 -12.17
CA VAL A 137 5.59 -8.75 -12.58
C VAL A 137 4.43 -8.38 -13.49
N ALA A 138 4.36 -9.00 -14.66
CA ALA A 138 3.25 -8.80 -15.59
C ALA A 138 2.36 -10.04 -15.58
N GLU A 139 1.10 -9.83 -15.24
CA GLU A 139 0.06 -10.85 -15.31
C GLU A 139 -0.88 -10.53 -16.46
N GLY A 140 -0.87 -11.37 -17.49
CA GLY A 140 -1.82 -11.31 -18.59
C GLY A 140 -2.31 -12.70 -18.92
N GLY A 141 -3.40 -12.79 -19.68
CA GLY A 141 -3.98 -14.07 -20.07
C GLY A 141 -5.44 -13.96 -20.46
N GLY A 142 -6.00 -15.06 -20.95
CA GLY A 142 -7.45 -15.19 -21.10
C GLY A 142 -8.14 -15.29 -19.74
N VAL A 143 -9.45 -15.04 -19.69
CA VAL A 143 -10.28 -15.09 -18.47
C VAL A 143 -10.26 -16.42 -17.70
N ALA A 144 -9.64 -17.46 -18.26
CA ALA A 144 -9.49 -18.78 -17.66
C ALA A 144 -8.13 -19.01 -16.97
N ALA A 145 -7.19 -18.05 -17.06
CA ALA A 145 -5.88 -18.20 -16.44
C ALA A 145 -5.96 -17.93 -14.93
N HIS A 146 -5.67 -18.96 -14.13
CA HIS A 146 -5.35 -18.80 -12.72
C HIS A 146 -3.86 -18.56 -12.56
N LEU A 147 -3.48 -17.37 -12.10
CA LEU A 147 -2.10 -16.98 -11.93
C LEU A 147 -1.67 -17.10 -10.46
N GLY A 148 -0.47 -17.64 -10.24
CA GLY A 148 0.17 -17.75 -8.94
C GLY A 148 1.67 -17.52 -9.03
N TYR A 149 2.31 -17.42 -7.87
CA TYR A 149 3.75 -17.24 -7.78
C TYR A 149 4.36 -18.42 -7.04
N GLN A 150 5.48 -18.92 -7.55
CA GLN A 150 6.29 -19.92 -6.84
C GLN A 150 7.77 -19.57 -6.90
N CYS A 151 8.47 -20.02 -5.87
CA CYS A 151 9.92 -19.94 -5.80
C CYS A 151 10.50 -21.35 -5.97
N THR A 152 11.09 -21.62 -7.13
CA THR A 152 11.64 -22.95 -7.43
C THR A 152 13.16 -22.94 -7.20
N PRO A 153 13.71 -23.85 -6.37
CA PRO A 153 15.17 -23.98 -6.24
C PRO A 153 15.80 -24.42 -7.57
N LEU A 154 16.97 -23.84 -7.90
CA LEU A 154 17.75 -24.27 -9.06
C LEU A 154 18.85 -25.26 -8.66
N ASP A 155 19.06 -26.28 -9.51
CA ASP A 155 20.23 -27.15 -9.41
C ASP A 155 21.51 -26.32 -9.58
N GLY A 156 22.35 -26.29 -8.54
CA GLY A 156 23.54 -25.43 -8.50
C GLY A 156 23.42 -24.20 -7.58
N GLY A 157 22.26 -24.02 -6.92
CA GLY A 157 22.02 -22.96 -5.95
C GLY A 157 21.27 -21.76 -6.54
N GLY A 158 20.65 -20.97 -5.66
CA GLY A 158 19.73 -19.90 -6.06
C GLY A 158 18.30 -20.41 -6.25
N ARG A 159 17.40 -19.49 -6.61
CA ARG A 159 15.98 -19.77 -6.82
C ARG A 159 15.46 -18.94 -7.99
N THR A 160 14.41 -19.44 -8.65
CA THR A 160 13.70 -18.73 -9.71
C THR A 160 12.32 -18.34 -9.21
N PHE A 161 11.97 -17.07 -9.41
CA PHE A 161 10.59 -16.60 -9.30
C PHE A 161 9.84 -16.95 -10.58
N GLU A 162 8.76 -17.71 -10.46
CA GLU A 162 7.94 -18.16 -11.58
C GLU A 162 6.49 -17.68 -11.42
N THR A 163 5.93 -17.12 -12.49
CA THR A 163 4.49 -16.92 -12.62
C THR A 163 3.88 -18.20 -13.20
N VAL A 164 3.05 -18.88 -12.42
CA VAL A 164 2.39 -20.11 -12.83
C VAL A 164 1.01 -19.78 -13.37
N ALA A 165 0.69 -20.25 -14.57
CA ALA A 165 -0.67 -20.19 -15.12
C ALA A 165 -1.28 -21.58 -15.14
N ALA A 166 -2.45 -21.74 -14.53
CA ALA A 166 -3.28 -22.93 -14.65
C ALA A 166 -4.56 -22.59 -15.40
N GLU A 167 -4.92 -23.42 -16.38
CA GLU A 167 -6.24 -23.40 -17.03
C GLU A 167 -6.96 -24.71 -16.67
N ALA A 168 -8.22 -24.59 -16.27
CA ALA A 168 -9.06 -25.76 -16.06
C ALA A 168 -9.60 -26.22 -17.41
N ASP A 169 -8.95 -27.23 -18.00
CA ASP A 169 -9.49 -27.94 -19.15
C ASP A 169 -10.38 -29.09 -18.67
N ASP A 170 -11.61 -29.18 -19.20
CA ASP A 170 -12.55 -30.24 -18.88
C ASP A 170 -12.05 -31.54 -19.54
N VAL A 171 -11.19 -32.30 -18.84
CA VAL A 171 -10.64 -33.59 -19.31
C VAL A 171 -11.63 -34.76 -19.18
N GLY A 172 -12.92 -34.47 -19.03
CA GLY A 172 -13.99 -35.47 -19.01
C GLY A 172 -14.44 -35.85 -20.43
N ALA A 173 -14.04 -37.03 -20.89
CA ALA A 173 -14.66 -37.75 -22.01
C ALA A 173 -15.57 -38.88 -21.49
#